data_AF-A0A1Y4H3T1-F1
#
_entry.id   AF-A0A1Y4H3T1-F1
#
_cell.length_a   1.000
_cell.length_b   1.000
_cell.length_c   1.000
_cell.angle_alpha   90.00
_cell.angle_beta   90.00
_cell.angle_gamma   90.00
#
_symmetry.space_group_name_H-M   'P 1'
#
loop_
_entity.id
_entity.type
_entity.pdbx_description
1 polymer ?
#
loop_
_entity_poly.entity_id
_entity_poly.type
_entity_poly.pdbx_seq_one_letter_code
_entity_poly.pdbx_strand_id
1 'polypeptide(L)'
;MFQTDELSRYLARLNLTPQWKEGVFDRLAAGEAPGEELGQPQKGCRIWQLRKGVDVTMRFIGYEDLIQRFGEPDADNYTQVFDGDLGTNDLEQIYAICRDSPPPGYQGYRMALSDVVELYDDSGSEFFYCDRVGFRPIQFDQRQEQNECHEMTM
;
A
#
# COMPACT_ATOMS: atom_id res chain seq x y z
N MET A 1 23.97 2.82 -17.40
CA MET A 1 24.25 2.08 -18.66
C MET A 1 23.04 2.04 -19.60
N PHE A 2 21.80 2.14 -19.10
CA PHE A 2 20.58 2.04 -19.93
C PHE A 2 19.95 3.38 -20.34
N GLN A 3 20.33 4.49 -19.70
CA GLN A 3 19.91 5.85 -20.06
C GLN A 3 20.83 6.40 -21.15
N THR A 4 20.35 6.43 -22.40
CA THR A 4 21.10 6.99 -23.53
C THR A 4 20.26 8.01 -24.29
N ASP A 5 20.94 9.00 -24.88
CA ASP A 5 20.29 10.04 -25.70
C ASP A 5 19.52 9.44 -26.90
N GLU A 6 19.98 8.30 -27.41
CA GLU A 6 19.33 7.60 -28.51
C GLU A 6 17.96 7.04 -28.09
N LEU A 7 17.91 6.38 -26.93
CA LEU A 7 16.66 5.85 -26.38
C LEU A 7 15.69 6.99 -26.04
N SER A 8 16.19 8.09 -25.46
CA SER A 8 15.36 9.27 -25.17
C SER A 8 14.74 9.88 -26.43
N ARG A 9 15.52 10.04 -27.52
CA ARG A 9 14.99 10.55 -28.80
C ARG A 9 13.99 9.60 -29.43
N TYR A 10 14.21 8.29 -29.30
CA TYR A 10 13.30 7.28 -29.81
C TYR A 10 11.95 7.32 -29.09
N LEU A 11 11.95 7.36 -27.75
CA LEU A 11 10.74 7.47 -26.93
C LEU A 11 9.98 8.79 -27.19
N ALA A 12 10.71 9.90 -27.36
CA ALA A 12 10.10 11.18 -27.70
C ALA A 12 9.36 11.16 -29.04
N ARG A 13 9.87 10.44 -30.06
CA ARG A 13 9.16 10.24 -31.34
C ARG A 13 7.85 9.47 -31.19
N LEU A 14 7.76 8.63 -30.16
CA LEU A 14 6.56 7.86 -29.83
C LEU A 14 5.62 8.59 -28.86
N ASN A 15 5.93 9.85 -28.48
CA ASN A 15 5.24 10.60 -27.42
C ASN A 15 5.21 9.87 -26.06
N LEU A 16 6.23 9.06 -25.77
CA LEU A 16 6.38 8.36 -24.50
C LEU A 16 7.37 9.10 -23.60
N THR A 17 7.01 9.27 -22.33
CA THR A 17 7.88 9.87 -21.33
C THR A 17 8.45 8.76 -20.43
N PRO A 18 9.75 8.45 -20.48
CA PRO A 18 10.32 7.40 -19.65
C PRO A 18 10.35 7.81 -18.17
N GLN A 19 9.98 6.89 -17.29
CA GLN A 19 10.31 6.96 -15.87
C GLN A 19 11.50 6.04 -15.58
N TRP A 20 12.51 6.58 -14.91
CA TRP A 20 13.72 5.84 -14.59
C TRP A 20 13.71 5.43 -13.12
N LYS A 21 13.76 4.12 -12.87
CA LYS A 21 13.87 3.53 -11.53
C LYS A 21 15.07 2.59 -11.48
N GLU A 22 15.77 2.57 -10.34
CA GLU A 22 16.88 1.64 -10.12
C GLU A 22 16.38 0.19 -10.05
N GLY A 23 17.24 -0.77 -10.43
CA GLY A 23 16.94 -2.21 -10.34
C GLY A 23 15.93 -2.78 -11.35
N VAL A 24 15.31 -1.98 -12.22
CA VAL A 24 14.41 -2.48 -13.28
C VAL A 24 15.15 -3.39 -14.27
N PHE A 25 16.36 -2.98 -14.68
CA PHE A 25 17.18 -3.77 -15.60
C PHE A 25 17.65 -5.08 -14.97
N ASP A 26 18.09 -5.06 -13.71
CA ASP A 26 18.60 -6.25 -13.02
C ASP A 26 17.52 -7.31 -12.86
N ARG A 27 16.28 -6.90 -12.55
CA ARG A 27 15.10 -7.76 -12.49
C ARG A 27 14.80 -8.42 -13.84
N LEU A 28 14.74 -7.63 -14.90
CA LEU A 28 14.52 -8.15 -16.27
C LEU A 28 15.65 -9.09 -16.72
N ALA A 29 16.90 -8.77 -16.38
CA ALA A 29 18.06 -9.58 -16.72
C ALA A 29 18.12 -10.90 -15.93
N ALA A 30 17.57 -10.93 -14.70
CA ALA A 30 17.44 -12.13 -13.88
C ALA A 30 16.37 -13.12 -14.39
N GLY A 31 15.63 -12.76 -15.43
CA GLY A 31 14.57 -13.61 -15.99
C GLY A 31 13.30 -13.62 -15.15
N GLU A 32 13.12 -12.64 -14.27
CA GLU A 32 11.81 -12.36 -13.68
C GLU A 32 10.87 -12.01 -14.83
N ALA A 33 9.94 -12.92 -15.13
CA ALA A 33 8.92 -12.66 -16.11
C ALA A 33 8.16 -11.40 -15.67
N PRO A 34 7.79 -10.51 -16.60
CA PRO A 34 6.75 -9.55 -16.35
C PRO A 34 5.53 -10.27 -15.79
N GLY A 35 5.32 -10.19 -14.47
CA GLY A 35 3.98 -10.31 -13.94
C GLY A 35 3.10 -9.28 -14.67
N GLU A 36 1.78 -9.48 -14.65
CA GLU A 36 0.84 -8.49 -15.19
C GLU A 36 1.08 -7.06 -14.63
N GLU A 37 1.83 -6.97 -13.53
CA GLU A 37 2.34 -5.76 -12.86
C GLU A 37 3.43 -4.97 -13.61
N LEU A 38 4.18 -5.53 -14.56
CA LEU A 38 5.26 -4.78 -15.25
C LEU A 38 4.70 -3.72 -16.24
N GLY A 39 3.40 -3.76 -16.51
CA GLY A 39 2.66 -2.68 -17.18
C GLY A 39 2.03 -1.66 -16.22
N GLN A 40 2.00 -1.96 -14.93
CA GLN A 40 1.44 -1.05 -13.92
C GLN A 40 2.56 -0.17 -13.35
N PRO A 41 2.31 1.14 -13.18
CA PRO A 41 3.23 1.98 -12.45
C PRO A 41 3.41 1.41 -11.04
N GLN A 42 4.66 1.26 -10.62
CA GLN A 42 4.99 0.81 -9.28
C GLN A 42 4.50 1.84 -8.28
N LYS A 43 3.64 1.38 -7.36
CA LYS A 43 2.90 2.20 -6.40
C LYS A 43 3.73 2.43 -5.14
N GLY A 44 3.45 3.54 -4.46
CA GLY A 44 3.88 3.70 -3.08
C GLY A 44 3.09 2.74 -2.18
N CYS A 45 3.70 2.34 -1.07
CA CYS A 45 3.09 1.43 -0.11
C CYS A 45 3.09 2.05 1.29
N ARG A 46 1.92 2.06 1.92
CA ARG A 46 1.76 2.36 3.35
C ARG A 46 1.24 1.13 4.08
N ILE A 47 1.71 0.97 5.31
CA ILE A 47 1.23 -0.10 6.19
C ILE A 47 0.55 0.52 7.40
N TRP A 48 -0.64 0.03 7.67
CA TRP A 48 -1.56 0.53 8.69
C TRP A 48 -1.82 -0.57 9.72
N GLN A 49 -1.60 -0.26 11.00
CA GLN A 49 -1.77 -1.22 12.11
C GLN A 49 -2.74 -0.69 13.15
N LEU A 50 -3.43 -1.60 13.83
CA LEU A 50 -4.39 -1.24 14.88
C LEU A 50 -3.69 -0.50 16.03
N ARG A 51 -4.15 0.74 16.31
CA ARG A 51 -3.63 1.59 17.39
C ARG A 51 -3.79 0.92 18.75
N LYS A 52 -2.94 1.28 19.72
CA LYS A 52 -2.96 0.66 21.07
C LYS A 52 -4.27 0.86 21.85
N GLY A 53 -5.07 1.86 21.49
CA GLY A 53 -6.33 2.20 22.17
C GLY A 53 -7.58 1.49 21.66
N VAL A 54 -7.47 0.65 20.61
CA VAL A 54 -8.61 -0.12 20.12
C VAL A 54 -8.81 -1.40 20.93
N ASP A 55 -10.00 -1.97 20.82
CA ASP A 55 -10.31 -3.27 21.43
C ASP A 55 -9.30 -4.32 20.93
N VAL A 56 -8.57 -4.92 21.88
CA VAL A 56 -7.53 -5.92 21.59
C VAL A 56 -8.08 -7.14 20.84
N THR A 57 -9.38 -7.40 20.95
CA THR A 57 -10.06 -8.52 20.27
C THR A 57 -10.37 -8.25 18.80
N MET A 58 -10.03 -7.05 18.29
CA MET A 58 -9.96 -6.72 16.87
C MET A 58 -8.65 -7.19 16.22
N ARG A 59 -7.64 -7.58 17.01
CA ARG A 59 -6.35 -8.05 16.48
C ARG A 59 -6.42 -9.52 16.11
N PHE A 60 -5.67 -9.89 15.07
CA PHE A 60 -5.50 -11.28 14.63
C PHE A 60 -6.80 -11.99 14.25
N ILE A 61 -7.78 -11.25 13.75
CA ILE A 61 -9.04 -11.80 13.22
C ILE A 61 -9.09 -11.67 11.70
N GLY A 62 -9.93 -12.48 11.05
CA GLY A 62 -10.18 -12.35 9.62
C GLY A 62 -11.19 -11.24 9.33
N TYR A 63 -11.33 -10.89 8.05
CA TYR A 63 -12.24 -9.81 7.63
C TYR A 63 -13.70 -10.12 8.01
N GLU A 64 -14.17 -11.35 7.80
CA GLU A 64 -15.54 -11.75 8.14
C GLU A 64 -15.83 -11.62 9.64
N ASP A 65 -14.87 -12.00 10.50
CA ASP A 65 -14.99 -11.85 11.95
C ASP A 65 -15.02 -10.38 12.38
N LEU A 66 -14.25 -9.52 11.69
CA LEU A 66 -14.25 -8.07 11.92
C LEU A 66 -15.64 -7.50 11.64
N ILE A 67 -16.19 -7.77 10.45
CA ILE A 67 -17.52 -7.30 10.06
C ILE A 67 -18.60 -7.80 11.03
N GLN A 68 -18.57 -9.09 11.38
CA GLN A 68 -19.58 -9.68 12.26
C GLN A 68 -19.60 -9.05 13.66
N ARG A 69 -18.43 -8.68 14.18
CA ARG A 69 -18.27 -8.26 15.59
C ARG A 69 -18.20 -6.75 15.75
N PHE A 70 -17.68 -6.03 14.77
CA PHE A 70 -17.37 -4.60 14.85
C PHE A 70 -17.94 -3.77 13.70
N GLY A 71 -18.43 -4.40 12.63
CA GLY A 71 -18.85 -3.71 11.40
C GLY A 71 -17.67 -3.41 10.47
N GLU A 72 -17.89 -2.47 9.53
CA GLU A 72 -16.88 -2.08 8.54
C GLU A 72 -15.59 -1.53 9.18
N PRO A 73 -14.42 -1.74 8.55
CA PRO A 73 -13.17 -1.16 9.02
C PRO A 73 -13.26 0.36 9.14
N ASP A 74 -12.85 0.88 10.28
CA ASP A 74 -12.79 2.32 10.55
C ASP A 74 -11.34 2.80 10.46
N ALA A 75 -11.05 3.78 9.61
CA ALA A 75 -9.71 4.31 9.39
C ALA A 75 -9.09 4.85 10.69
N ASP A 76 -9.91 5.43 11.58
CA ASP A 76 -9.43 5.98 12.85
C ASP A 76 -8.79 4.91 13.73
N ASN A 77 -9.22 3.64 13.60
CA ASN A 77 -8.67 2.54 14.38
C ASN A 77 -7.23 2.17 14.01
N TYR A 78 -6.71 2.70 12.90
CA TYR A 78 -5.39 2.38 12.40
C TYR A 78 -4.41 3.53 12.60
N THR A 79 -3.13 3.20 12.64
CA THR A 79 -2.02 4.15 12.62
C THR A 79 -1.03 3.73 11.54
N GLN A 80 -0.53 4.69 10.78
CA GLN A 80 0.50 4.45 9.78
C GLN A 80 1.80 4.08 10.49
N VAL A 81 2.34 2.91 10.15
CA VAL A 81 3.61 2.43 10.71
C VAL A 81 4.75 2.42 9.70
N PHE A 82 4.43 2.55 8.42
CA PHE A 82 5.38 2.63 7.32
C PHE A 82 4.79 3.40 6.14
N ASP A 83 5.64 4.12 5.43
CA ASP A 83 5.35 4.77 4.14
C ASP A 83 6.63 4.76 3.28
N GLY A 84 6.56 4.17 2.09
CA GLY A 84 7.68 4.12 1.16
C GLY A 84 7.45 3.20 -0.03
N ASP A 85 8.49 2.99 -0.82
CA ASP A 85 8.49 2.06 -1.94
C ASP A 85 9.10 0.72 -1.49
N LEU A 86 8.34 -0.38 -1.64
CA LEU A 86 8.77 -1.74 -1.30
C LEU A 86 9.35 -2.52 -2.48
N GLY A 87 9.43 -1.94 -3.68
CA GLY A 87 9.97 -2.62 -4.85
C GLY A 87 8.95 -3.44 -5.64
N THR A 88 7.73 -3.61 -5.11
CA THR A 88 6.72 -4.56 -5.60
C THR A 88 5.29 -4.08 -5.28
N ASN A 89 4.34 -4.43 -6.14
CA ASN A 89 2.90 -4.21 -5.91
C ASN A 89 2.20 -5.51 -5.45
N ASP A 90 2.90 -6.64 -5.48
CA ASP A 90 2.38 -7.95 -5.07
C ASP A 90 2.18 -7.98 -3.55
N LEU A 91 0.92 -8.14 -3.13
CA LEU A 91 0.53 -8.12 -1.72
C LEU A 91 1.18 -9.24 -0.89
N GLU A 92 1.39 -10.42 -1.48
CA GLU A 92 2.04 -11.55 -0.79
C GLU A 92 3.54 -11.28 -0.59
N GLN A 93 4.19 -10.64 -1.56
CA GLN A 93 5.58 -10.19 -1.40
C GLN A 93 5.70 -9.06 -0.37
N ILE A 94 4.79 -8.07 -0.40
CA ILE A 94 4.72 -7.01 0.61
C ILE A 94 4.58 -7.62 2.01
N TYR A 95 3.68 -8.60 2.16
CA TYR A 95 3.50 -9.33 3.40
C TYR A 95 4.80 -9.99 3.86
N ALA A 96 5.47 -10.74 2.98
CA ALA A 96 6.73 -11.42 3.30
C ALA A 96 7.82 -10.42 3.75
N ILE A 97 7.97 -9.30 3.05
CA ILE A 97 8.94 -8.25 3.40
C ILE A 97 8.62 -7.69 4.79
N CYS A 98 7.40 -7.20 5.02
CA CYS A 98 7.02 -6.56 6.27
C CYS A 98 6.89 -7.54 7.46
N ARG A 99 6.78 -8.84 7.20
CA ARG A 99 6.77 -9.89 8.24
C ARG A 99 8.16 -10.36 8.61
N ASP A 100 8.98 -10.72 7.62
CA ASP A 100 10.24 -11.44 7.86
C ASP A 100 11.42 -10.49 8.05
N SER A 101 11.49 -9.41 7.27
CA SER A 101 12.56 -8.42 7.33
C SER A 101 12.02 -7.01 7.07
N PRO A 102 11.32 -6.41 8.06
CA PRO A 102 10.73 -5.08 7.90
C PRO A 102 11.73 -4.04 7.41
N PRO A 103 11.33 -3.15 6.48
CA PRO A 103 12.22 -2.15 5.90
C PRO A 103 12.65 -1.09 6.93
N PRO A 104 13.74 -0.35 6.66
CA PRO A 104 14.12 0.81 7.46
C PRO A 104 12.96 1.81 7.57
N GLY A 105 12.73 2.34 8.77
CA GLY A 105 11.65 3.29 9.04
C GLY A 105 10.30 2.64 9.37
N TYR A 106 10.19 1.31 9.37
CA TYR A 106 9.02 0.60 9.87
C TYR A 106 8.91 0.71 11.41
N GLN A 107 7.88 1.39 11.92
CA GLN A 107 7.73 1.73 13.35
C GLN A 107 6.75 0.81 14.10
N GLY A 108 6.19 -0.19 13.43
CA GLY A 108 5.17 -1.09 13.93
C GLY A 108 5.70 -2.46 14.38
N TYR A 109 4.77 -3.38 14.65
CA TYR A 109 5.09 -4.80 14.81
C TYR A 109 5.19 -5.47 13.43
N ARG A 110 5.83 -6.64 13.35
CA ARG A 110 5.88 -7.42 12.10
C ARG A 110 4.48 -7.66 11.56
N MET A 111 4.29 -7.45 10.26
CA MET A 111 2.97 -7.50 9.64
C MET A 111 2.21 -8.79 9.97
N ALA A 112 0.92 -8.64 10.29
CA ALA A 112 0.06 -9.73 10.71
C ALA A 112 -1.40 -9.53 10.24
N LEU A 113 -2.23 -10.54 10.53
CA LEU A 113 -3.67 -10.47 10.43
C LEU A 113 -4.22 -9.18 11.06
N SER A 114 -5.23 -8.61 10.40
CA SER A 114 -5.85 -7.35 10.77
C SER A 114 -5.04 -6.09 10.50
N ASP A 115 -3.85 -6.20 9.90
CA ASP A 115 -3.15 -5.04 9.33
C ASP A 115 -3.75 -4.69 7.96
N VAL A 116 -3.53 -3.46 7.50
CA VAL A 116 -3.98 -2.99 6.20
C VAL A 116 -2.80 -2.50 5.37
N VAL A 117 -2.73 -2.95 4.11
CA VAL A 117 -1.82 -2.44 3.09
C VAL A 117 -2.57 -1.39 2.28
N GLU A 118 -1.97 -0.23 2.11
CA GLU A 118 -2.40 0.77 1.14
C GLU A 118 -1.39 0.82 0.00
N LEU A 119 -1.86 0.61 -1.21
CA LEU A 119 -1.10 0.88 -2.43
C LEU A 119 -1.62 2.16 -3.04
N TYR A 120 -0.74 3.14 -3.27
CA TYR A 120 -1.14 4.45 -3.75
C TYR A 120 -0.28 4.96 -4.91
N ASP A 121 -0.91 5.75 -5.78
CA ASP A 121 -0.29 6.46 -6.89
C ASP A 121 -1.04 7.78 -7.15
N ASP A 122 -0.74 8.46 -8.26
CA ASP A 122 -1.39 9.73 -8.64
C ASP A 122 -2.90 9.57 -8.91
N SER A 123 -3.40 8.34 -9.11
CA SER A 123 -4.83 8.06 -9.34
C SER A 123 -5.61 7.83 -8.05
N GLY A 124 -4.93 7.53 -6.93
CA GLY A 124 -5.55 7.36 -5.62
C GLY A 124 -4.94 6.21 -4.82
N SER A 125 -5.69 5.76 -3.82
CA SER A 125 -5.28 4.72 -2.87
C SER A 125 -6.21 3.51 -2.93
N GLU A 126 -5.62 2.33 -2.89
CA GLU A 126 -6.30 1.03 -2.78
C GLU A 126 -5.91 0.38 -1.45
N PHE A 127 -6.91 -0.06 -0.68
CA PHE A 127 -6.70 -0.62 0.66
C PHE A 127 -7.01 -2.11 0.68
N PHE A 128 -6.13 -2.87 1.33
CA PHE A 128 -6.19 -4.31 1.40
C PHE A 128 -6.00 -4.79 2.84
N TYR A 129 -7.04 -5.41 3.39
CA TYR A 129 -7.02 -6.03 4.71
C TYR A 129 -6.28 -7.37 4.66
N CYS A 130 -5.32 -7.56 5.57
CA CYS A 130 -4.59 -8.80 5.74
C CYS A 130 -5.49 -9.84 6.45
N ASP A 131 -5.95 -10.83 5.69
CA ASP A 131 -6.91 -11.85 6.13
C ASP A 131 -6.20 -13.18 6.45
N ARG A 132 -6.96 -14.21 6.83
CA ARG A 132 -6.40 -15.54 7.16
C ARG A 132 -5.71 -16.18 5.97
N VAL A 133 -6.18 -15.89 4.76
CA VAL A 133 -5.62 -16.35 3.50
C VAL A 133 -5.61 -15.16 2.55
N GLY A 134 -4.41 -14.64 2.29
CA GLY A 134 -4.18 -13.49 1.43
C GLY A 134 -4.86 -12.22 1.92
N PHE A 135 -5.39 -11.46 0.96
CA PHE A 135 -5.86 -10.10 1.19
C PHE A 135 -7.30 -9.88 0.72
N ARG A 136 -8.01 -9.03 1.45
CA ARG A 136 -9.36 -8.57 1.07
C ARG A 136 -9.32 -7.09 0.70
N PRO A 137 -9.76 -6.69 -0.51
CA PRO A 137 -9.93 -5.28 -0.81
C PRO A 137 -11.01 -4.69 0.11
N ILE A 138 -10.72 -3.54 0.69
CA ILE A 138 -11.63 -2.83 1.60
C ILE A 138 -11.77 -1.37 1.16
N GLN A 139 -12.82 -0.74 1.63
CA GLN A 139 -12.97 0.70 1.59
C GLN A 139 -13.17 1.18 3.01
N PHE A 140 -12.41 2.20 3.41
CA PHE A 140 -12.76 2.92 4.62
C PHE A 140 -13.96 3.80 4.31
N ASP A 141 -15.04 3.66 5.08
CA ASP A 141 -16.14 4.60 5.03
C ASP A 141 -15.58 5.99 5.34
N GLN A 142 -15.53 6.86 4.33
CA GLN A 142 -15.29 8.28 4.52
C GLN A 142 -16.51 8.85 5.28
N ARG A 143 -16.54 8.66 6.60
CA ARG A 143 -17.38 9.47 7.46
C ARG A 143 -16.79 10.88 7.44
N GLN A 144 -17.26 11.63 6.45
CA GLN A 144 -17.22 13.07 6.28
C GLN A 144 -16.56 13.80 7.46
N GLU A 145 -15.37 14.35 7.22
CA GLU A 145 -14.96 15.57 7.90
C GLU A 145 -15.89 16.72 7.43
N GLN A 146 -17.13 16.71 7.90
CA GLN A 146 -17.93 17.91 8.09
C GLN A 146 -17.87 18.26 9.57
N ASN A 147 -16.71 18.76 10.01
CA ASN A 147 -16.71 19.65 11.16
C ASN A 147 -17.02 21.06 10.64
N GLU A 148 -18.31 21.38 10.68
CA GLU A 148 -18.79 22.74 10.78
C GLU A 148 -17.99 23.48 11.87
N CYS A 149 -17.16 24.46 11.48
CA CYS A 149 -16.89 25.59 12.35
C CYS A 149 -17.88 26.69 11.99
N HIS A 150 -19.13 26.50 12.46
CA HIS A 150 -19.96 27.63 12.84
C HIS A 150 -19.21 28.40 13.93
N GLU A 151 -18.61 29.54 13.57
CA GLU A 151 -18.36 30.60 14.54
C GLU A 151 -19.16 31.83 14.11
N MET A 152 -20.31 31.97 14.75
CA MET A 152 -21.19 33.13 14.72
C MET A 152 -20.88 33.94 15.97
N THR A 153 -20.32 35.15 15.85
CA THR A 153 -20.22 36.25 16.86
C THR A 153 -19.45 37.40 16.16
N MET A 154 -19.86 38.66 16.04
CA MET A 154 -21.06 39.45 16.33
C MET A 154 -21.12 40.57 15.28
#